data_AF-A0A2V9V207-F1
#
_entry.id   AF-A0A2V9V207-F1
#
_cell.length_a   1.000
_cell.length_b   1.000
_cell.length_c   1.000
_cell.angle_alpha   90.00
_cell.angle_beta   90.00
_cell.angle_gamma   90.00
#
_symmetry.space_group_name_H-M   'P 1'
#
loop_
_entity.id
_entity.type
_entity.pdbx_description
1 polymer ?
#
loop_
_entity_poly.entity_id
_entity_poly.type
_entity_poly.pdbx_seq_one_letter_code
_entity_poly.pdbx_strand_id
1 'polypeptide(L)' 'MKAFVYVSLKKTVLDPQGKTIQGSLKKMGYKGLDDVRQGKYFELTLDGNLSKPEAQSEVERI' A
#
# COMPACT_ATOMS: atom_id res chain seq x y z
N MET A 1 -12.80 3.79 -15.87
CA MET A 1 -12.15 4.77 -14.94
C MET A 1 -11.08 4.05 -14.11
N LYS A 2 -10.25 4.77 -13.33
CA LYS A 2 -9.20 4.13 -12.51
C LYS A 2 -9.38 4.41 -11.02
N ALA A 3 -9.13 3.40 -10.19
CA ALA A 3 -9.06 3.53 -8.74
C ALA A 3 -7.68 3.11 -8.23
N PHE A 4 -7.18 3.85 -7.25
CA PHE A 4 -5.86 3.66 -6.66
C PHE A 4 -6.03 3.23 -5.20
N VAL A 5 -5.62 2.01 -4.89
CA VAL A 5 -5.81 1.39 -3.57
C VAL A 5 -4.46 1.22 -2.89
N TYR A 6 -4.34 1.77 -1.69
CA TYR A 6 -3.15 1.67 -0.84
C TYR A 6 -3.47 0.78 0.36
N VAL A 7 -2.87 -0.40 0.41
CA VAL A 7 -3.03 -1.35 1.51
C VAL A 7 -1.83 -1.24 2.43
N SER A 8 -2.07 -0.87 3.67
CA SER A 8 -1.05 -0.78 4.72
C SER A 8 -1.40 -1.66 5.92
N LEU A 9 -0.40 -2.28 6.52
CA LEU A 9 -0.56 -3.02 7.77
C LEU A 9 -0.89 -2.05 8.92
N LYS A 10 -1.85 -2.42 9.78
CA LYS A 10 -2.17 -1.67 11.01
C LYS A 10 -0.91 -1.50 11.87
N LYS A 11 -0.85 -0.40 12.64
CA LYS A 11 0.33 -0.04 13.47
C LYS A 11 0.77 -1.15 14.43
N THR A 12 -0.17 -1.94 14.94
CA THR A 12 0.08 -3.03 15.89
C THR A 12 0.53 -4.34 15.23
N VAL A 13 0.44 -4.44 13.90
CA VAL A 13 0.78 -5.65 13.16
C VAL A 13 2.27 -5.63 12.81
N LEU A 14 2.96 -6.71 13.17
CA LEU A 14 4.36 -6.93 12.82
C LEU A 14 4.51 -7.06 11.30
N ASP A 15 5.54 -6.41 10.75
CA ASP A 15 5.88 -6.45 9.33
C ASP A 15 7.30 -6.99 9.13
N PRO A 16 7.47 -8.32 8.99
CA PRO A 16 8.78 -8.92 8.75
C PRO A 16 9.44 -8.46 7.45
N GLN A 17 8.65 -8.17 6.40
CA GLN A 17 9.18 -7.74 5.10
C GLN A 17 9.77 -6.34 5.19
N GLY A 18 9.04 -5.41 5.81
CA GLY A 18 9.53 -4.06 6.12
C GLY A 18 10.84 -4.09 6.90
N LYS A 19 10.96 -4.98 7.90
CA LYS A 19 12.20 -5.13 8.68
C LYS A 19 13.38 -5.66 7.85
N THR A 20 13.15 -6.63 6.97
CA THR A 20 14.21 -7.09 6.06
C THR A 20 14.68 -5.97 5.13
N ILE A 21 13.75 -5.21 4.54
CA ILE A 21 14.08 -4.06 3.68
C ILE A 21 14.86 -3.00 4.46
N GLN A 22 14.40 -2.66 5.67
CA GLN A 22 15.10 -1.73 6.57
C GLN A 22 16.54 -2.18 6.82
N GLY A 23 16.76 -3.47 7.09
CA GLY A 23 18.09 -4.04 7.31
C GLY A 23 19.01 -3.88 6.10
N SER A 24 18.48 -4.15 4.89
CA SER A 24 19.23 -3.96 3.64
C SER A 24 19.61 -2.49 3.42
N LEU A 25 18.68 -1.56 3.63
CA LEU A 25 18.94 -0.13 3.48
C LEU A 25 19.98 0.37 4.50
N LYS A 26 19.93 -0.10 5.75
CA LYS A 26 20.98 0.22 6.73
C LYS A 26 22.36 -0.28 6.30
N LYS A 27 22.45 -1.50 5.75
CA LYS A 27 23.70 -2.05 5.21
C LYS A 27 24.24 -1.25 4.01
N MET A 28 23.36 -0.60 3.24
CA MET A 28 23.74 0.29 2.14
C MET A 28 24.19 1.69 2.61
N GLY A 29 24.15 1.99 3.92
CA GLY A 29 24.65 3.24 4.48
C GLY A 29 23.63 4.36 4.67
N TYR A 30 22.33 4.08 4.55
CA TYR A 30 21.28 5.07 4.81
C TYR A 30 21.11 5.31 6.32
N LYS A 31 21.71 6.39 6.85
CA LYS A 31 21.84 6.65 8.31
C LYS A 31 20.62 7.30 8.98
N GLY A 32 19.69 7.88 8.20
CA GLY A 32 18.48 8.56 8.73
C GLY A 32 17.20 7.71 8.68
N LEU A 33 17.31 6.40 8.47
CA LEU A 33 16.15 5.51 8.28
C LEU A 33 15.76 4.81 9.59
N ASP A 34 14.68 5.29 10.21
CA ASP A 34 14.18 4.77 11.49
C ASP A 34 13.28 3.53 11.36
N ASP A 35 12.38 3.50 10.37
CA ASP A 35 11.47 2.38 10.14
C ASP A 35 11.10 2.23 8.66
N VAL A 36 10.69 1.03 8.26
CA VAL A 36 10.13 0.73 6.94
C VAL A 36 8.88 -0.11 7.12
N ARG A 37 7.79 0.33 6.47
CA ARG A 37 6.53 -0.40 6.39
C ARG A 37 6.28 -0.80 4.94
N GLN A 38 6.13 -2.09 4.71
CA GLN A 38 5.76 -2.65 3.44
C GLN A 38 4.23 -2.67 3.33
N GLY A 39 3.74 -2.12 2.23
CA GLY A 39 2.34 -2.13 1.85
C GLY A 39 2.19 -2.57 0.40
N LYS A 40 0.94 -2.62 -0.06
CA LYS A 40 0.63 -2.92 -1.46
C LYS A 40 -0.06 -1.72 -2.10
N TYR A 41 0.24 -1.51 -3.37
CA TYR A 41 -0.43 -0.53 -4.20
C TYR A 41 -1.10 -1.28 -5.34
N PHE A 42 -2.37 -0.99 -5.56
CA PHE A 42 -3.14 -1.55 -6.67
C PHE A 42 -3.72 -0.43 -7.50
N GLU A 43 -3.55 -0.57 -8.81
CA GLU A 43 -4.26 0.23 -9.80
C GLU A 43 -5.35 -0.65 -10.41
N LEU A 44 -6.60 -0.28 -10.14
CA LEU A 44 -7.78 -1.01 -10.62
C LEU A 44 -8.37 -0.26 -11.79
N THR A 45 -8.62 -0.96 -12.89
CA THR A 45 -9.41 -0.44 -14.00
C THR A 45 -10.85 -0.86 -13.79
N LEU A 46 -11.74 0.11 -13.61
CA LEU A 46 -13.17 -0.11 -13.41
C LEU A 46 -13.94 0.10 -14.70
N ASP A 47 -15.08 -0.58 -14.80
CA ASP A 47 -16.03 -0.44 -15.91
C ASP A 47 -16.34 1.05 -16.18
N GLY A 48 -16.36 1.42 -17.46
CA GLY A 48 -16.67 2.77 -17.92
C GLY A 48 -18.13 3.15 -17.77
N ASN A 49 -19.03 2.18 -17.58
CA ASN A 49 -20.46 2.41 -17.40
C ASN A 49 -20.85 2.79 -15.97
N LEU A 50 -19.96 2.59 -14.99
CA LEU A 50 -20.23 2.95 -13.60
C LEU A 50 -20.20 4.47 -13.42
N SER A 51 -21.17 5.00 -12.70
CA SER A 51 -21.07 6.36 -12.18
C SER A 51 -19.99 6.43 -11.10
N LYS A 52 -19.47 7.64 -10.83
CA LYS A 52 -18.43 7.84 -9.80
C LYS A 52 -18.85 7.33 -8.41
N PRO A 53 -20.09 7.57 -7.91
CA PRO A 53 -20.52 7.03 -6.61
C PRO A 53 -20.58 5.50 -6.56
N GLU A 54 -21.06 4.86 -7.64
CA GLU A 54 -21.13 3.39 -7.73
C GLU A 54 -19.72 2.78 -7.73
N ALA A 55 -18.82 3.35 -8.55
CA ALA A 55 -17.43 2.94 -8.60
C ALA A 55 -16.71 3.07 -7.23
N GLN A 56 -17.02 4.13 -6.47
CA GLN A 56 -16.48 4.30 -5.12
C GLN A 56 -17.03 3.24 -4.17
N SER A 57 -18.34 2.98 -4.17
CA SER A 57 -18.94 1.95 -3.32
C SER A 57 -18.40 0.55 -3.62
N GLU A 58 -18.11 0.24 -4.88
CA GLU A 58 -17.53 -1.05 -5.26
C GLU A 58 -16.09 -1.18 -4.74
N VAL A 59 -15.26 -0.15 -4.90
CA VAL A 59 -13.87 -0.17 -4.41
C VAL A 59 -13.79 -0.23 -2.88
N GLU A 60 -14.71 0.43 -2.16
CA GLU A 60 -14.75 0.41 -0.69
C GLU A 60 -15.17 -0.95 -0.08
N ARG A 61 -15.78 -1.84 -0.87
CA ARG A 61 -16.14 -3.21 -0.45
C ARG A 61 -14.98 -4.20 -0.57
N ILE A 62 -13.94 -3.86 -1.33
CA ILE A 62 -12.75 -4.70 -1.58
C ILE A 62 -11.76 -4.55 -0.42
#